data_AF-A0A286REH6-F1
#
_entry.id   AF-A0A286REH6-F1
#
_cell.length_a   1.000
_cell.length_b   1.000
_cell.length_c   1.000
_cell.angle_alpha   90.00
_cell.angle_beta   90.00
_cell.angle_gamma   90.00
#
_symmetry.space_group_name_H-M   'P 1'
#
loop_
_entity.id
_entity.type
_entity.pdbx_description
1 polymer ?
#
loop_
_entity_poly.entity_id
_entity_poly.type
_entity_poly.pdbx_seq_one_letter_code
_entity_poly.pdbx_strand_id
1 'polypeptide(L)' 'MQRSESKTPELKTLGDVVRWVVAELGAMCPGPERLAAYFANPDDANLRDVRYHVEEVRCPICRTEREAIQRATSD' A
#
# COMPACT_ATOMS: atom_id res chain seq x y z
N MET A 1 27.53 20.63 5.57
CA MET A 1 26.56 19.72 4.96
C MET A 1 26.83 18.33 5.49
N GLN A 2 25.99 17.82 6.40
CA GLN A 2 26.14 16.44 6.88
C GLN A 2 25.63 15.50 5.78
N ARG A 3 26.51 14.65 5.22
CA ARG A 3 26.08 13.51 4.41
C ARG A 3 25.39 12.55 5.37
N SER A 4 24.07 12.47 5.31
CA SER A 4 23.36 11.32 5.88
C SER A 4 23.91 10.08 5.20
N GLU A 5 24.53 9.18 5.97
CA GLU A 5 24.93 7.87 5.46
C GLU A 5 23.65 7.17 5.01
N SER A 6 23.46 7.05 3.70
CA SER A 6 22.35 6.28 3.12
C SER A 6 22.62 4.81 3.39
N LYS A 7 22.18 4.34 4.55
CA LYS A 7 22.21 2.92 4.89
C LYS A 7 21.42 2.18 3.80
N THR A 8 22.11 1.32 3.06
CA THR A 8 21.48 0.54 1.99
C THR A 8 20.34 -0.27 2.59
N PRO A 9 19.11 -0.19 2.04
CA PRO A 9 17.98 -0.92 2.59
C PRO A 9 18.23 -2.43 2.47
N GLU A 10 17.93 -3.18 3.53
CA GLU A 10 17.96 -4.64 3.48
C GLU A 10 16.68 -5.16 2.81
N LEU A 11 16.76 -5.50 1.52
CA LEU A 11 15.64 -5.98 0.72
C LEU A 11 15.67 -7.51 0.60
N LYS A 12 15.11 -8.22 1.58
CA LYS A 12 15.15 -9.70 1.65
C LYS A 12 13.93 -10.35 1.00
N THR A 13 12.82 -9.63 0.95
CA THR A 13 11.55 -10.09 0.38
C THR A 13 11.02 -9.08 -0.62
N LEU A 14 10.10 -9.51 -1.48
CA LEU A 14 9.36 -8.60 -2.36
C LEU A 14 8.62 -7.52 -1.55
N GLY A 15 8.13 -7.86 -0.35
CA GLY A 15 7.47 -6.91 0.54
C GLY A 15 8.40 -5.80 1.01
N ASP A 16 9.67 -6.12 1.26
CA ASP A 16 10.69 -5.11 1.62
C ASP A 16 10.96 -4.15 0.48
N VAL A 17 11.04 -4.66 -0.76
CA VAL A 17 11.21 -3.83 -1.96
C VAL A 17 10.04 -2.86 -2.11
N VAL A 18 8.79 -3.36 -2.04
CA VAL A 18 7.62 -2.51 -2.22
C VAL A 18 7.49 -1.48 -1.08
N ARG A 19 7.77 -1.87 0.17
CA ARG A 19 7.80 -0.93 1.30
C ARG A 19 8.84 0.17 1.09
N TRP A 20 10.04 -0.19 0.63
CA TRP A 20 11.08 0.77 0.33
C TRP A 20 10.69 1.72 -0.81
N VAL A 21 10.12 1.20 -1.92
CA VAL A 21 9.62 2.04 -3.02
C VAL A 21 8.56 3.02 -2.53
N VAL A 22 7.58 2.55 -1.76
CA VAL A 22 6.51 3.40 -1.19
C VAL A 22 7.09 4.50 -0.31
N ALA A 23 8.11 4.18 0.50
CA ALA A 23 8.72 5.14 1.43
C ALA A 23 9.62 6.18 0.75
N GLU A 24 10.45 5.75 -0.22
CA GLU A 24 11.51 6.60 -0.80
C GLU A 24 11.14 7.24 -2.15
N LEU A 25 10.33 6.55 -2.97
CA LEU A 25 9.97 7.00 -4.31
C LEU A 25 8.52 7.49 -4.41
N GLY A 26 7.74 7.36 -3.34
CA GLY A 26 6.30 7.56 -3.35
C GLY A 26 5.55 6.29 -3.76
N ALA A 27 4.25 6.24 -3.47
CA ALA A 27 3.49 5.01 -3.59
C ALA A 27 3.03 4.72 -5.03
N MET A 28 3.34 3.51 -5.51
CA MET A 28 2.60 2.88 -6.60
C MET A 28 1.30 2.28 -6.06
N CYS A 29 0.40 3.13 -5.56
CA CYS A 29 -0.89 2.68 -5.08
C CYS A 29 -1.74 2.14 -6.24
N PRO A 30 -2.59 1.13 -5.99
CA PRO A 30 -3.67 0.77 -6.90
C PRO A 30 -4.55 1.99 -7.18
N GLY A 31 -5.12 2.05 -8.40
CA GLY A 31 -6.11 3.06 -8.73
C GLY A 31 -7.36 2.97 -7.84
N PRO A 32 -8.08 4.09 -7.65
CA PRO A 32 -9.20 4.18 -6.70
C PRO A 32 -10.31 3.16 -6.96
N GLU A 33 -10.63 2.88 -8.23
CA GLU A 33 -11.66 1.90 -8.60
C GLU A 33 -11.28 0.47 -8.18
N ARG A 34 -10.02 0.07 -8.39
CA ARG A 34 -9.52 -1.25 -7.96
C ARG A 34 -9.49 -1.37 -6.45
N LEU A 35 -9.12 -0.28 -5.77
CA LEU A 35 -9.08 -0.23 -4.33
C LEU A 35 -10.48 -0.33 -3.72
N ALA A 36 -11.47 0.38 -4.30
CA ALA A 36 -12.87 0.27 -3.91
C ALA A 36 -13.43 -1.15 -4.19
N ALA A 37 -13.12 -1.73 -5.35
CA ALA A 37 -13.50 -3.11 -5.67
C ALA A 37 -12.95 -4.11 -4.65
N TYR A 38 -11.69 -3.92 -4.22
CA TYR A 38 -11.08 -4.76 -3.18
C TYR A 38 -11.78 -4.62 -1.84
N PHE A 39 -12.10 -3.40 -1.40
CA PHE A 39 -12.80 -3.20 -0.14
C PHE A 39 -14.24 -3.74 -0.17
N ALA A 40 -14.88 -3.76 -1.33
CA ALA A 40 -16.20 -4.37 -1.51
C ALA A 40 -16.15 -5.91 -1.50
N ASN A 41 -15.08 -6.52 -2.03
CA ASN A 41 -14.90 -7.97 -2.06
C ASN A 41 -13.42 -8.39 -1.88
N PRO A 42 -12.93 -8.48 -0.62
CA PRO A 42 -11.52 -8.77 -0.34
C PRO A 42 -11.05 -10.18 -0.76
N ASP A 43 -11.99 -11.10 -0.99
CA ASP A 43 -11.72 -12.49 -1.37
C ASP A 43 -11.64 -12.69 -2.89
N ASP A 44 -11.83 -11.64 -3.70
CA ASP A 44 -11.66 -11.72 -5.16
C ASP A 44 -10.21 -12.10 -5.52
N ALA A 45 -10.06 -13.24 -6.20
CA ALA A 45 -8.77 -13.75 -6.64
C ALA A 45 -8.05 -12.80 -7.62
N ASN A 46 -8.79 -11.96 -8.36
CA ASN A 46 -8.23 -10.97 -9.30
C ASN A 46 -7.64 -9.72 -8.61
N LEU A 47 -7.87 -9.60 -7.30
CA LEU A 47 -7.41 -8.48 -6.47
C LEU A 47 -6.33 -8.92 -5.46
N ARG A 48 -5.69 -10.07 -5.68
CA ARG A 48 -4.59 -10.56 -4.83
C ARG A 48 -3.40 -9.61 -4.76
N ASP A 49 -3.10 -8.91 -5.85
CA ASP A 49 -2.08 -7.86 -5.91
C ASP A 49 -2.44 -6.68 -4.99
N VAL A 50 -3.71 -6.26 -5.02
CA VAL A 50 -4.24 -5.21 -4.14
C VAL A 50 -4.21 -5.67 -2.68
N ARG A 51 -4.66 -6.89 -2.40
CA ARG A 51 -4.57 -7.50 -1.06
C ARG A 51 -3.12 -7.52 -0.55
N TYR A 52 -2.17 -7.94 -1.37
CA TYR A 52 -0.75 -7.94 -0.99
C TYR A 52 -0.27 -6.53 -0.66
N HIS A 53 -0.64 -5.54 -1.48
CA HIS A 53 -0.28 -4.14 -1.26
C HIS A 53 -0.89 -3.55 0.02
N VAL A 54 -2.14 -3.89 0.33
CA VAL A 54 -2.87 -3.37 1.49
C VAL A 54 -2.47 -4.10 2.79
N GLU A 55 -2.40 -5.43 2.77
CA GLU A 55 -2.29 -6.25 3.99
C GLU A 55 -0.83 -6.63 4.32
N GLU A 56 -0.05 -7.03 3.31
CA GLU A 56 1.33 -7.51 3.51
C GLU A 56 2.33 -6.35 3.53
N VAL A 57 2.23 -5.47 2.53
CA VAL A 57 3.07 -4.26 2.42
C VAL A 57 2.60 -3.21 3.43
N ARG A 58 1.32 -3.20 3.79
CA ARG A 58 0.72 -2.24 4.74
C ARG A 58 0.90 -0.79 4.30
N CYS A 59 0.65 -0.52 3.01
CA CYS A 59 0.77 0.83 2.46
C CYS A 59 -0.05 1.84 3.30
N PRO A 60 0.56 2.92 3.83
CA PRO A 60 -0.15 3.88 4.69
C PRO A 60 -1.25 4.62 3.92
N ILE A 61 -1.02 4.95 2.64
CA ILE A 61 -2.00 5.67 1.80
C ILE A 61 -3.25 4.82 1.60
N CYS A 62 -3.11 3.56 1.18
CA CYS A 62 -4.27 2.69 0.95
C CYS A 62 -5.07 2.42 2.24
N ARG A 63 -4.43 2.44 3.41
CA ARG A 63 -5.11 2.31 4.69
C ARG A 63 -5.91 3.57 5.05
N THR A 64 -5.33 4.75 4.83
CA THR A 64 -6.06 6.02 5.00
C THR A 64 -7.27 6.10 4.06
N GLU A 65 -7.13 5.65 2.81
CA GLU A 65 -8.25 5.57 1.84
C GLU A 65 -9.37 4.66 2.34
N ARG A 66 -9.04 3.49 2.91
CA ARG A 66 -10.03 2.60 3.53
C ARG A 66 -10.82 3.30 4.62
N GLU A 67 -10.13 4.00 5.51
CA GLU A 67 -10.75 4.74 6.62
C GLU A 67 -11.61 5.91 6.11
N ALA A 68 -11.23 6.55 5.00
CA ALA A 68 -12.02 7.60 4.37
C ALA A 68 -13.32 7.03 3.77
N ILE A 69 -13.22 5.91 3.04
CA ILE A 69 -14.38 5.21 2.46
C ILE A 69 -15.34 4.74 3.56
N GLN A 70 -14.83 4.12 4.62
CA GLN A 70 -15.65 3.64 5.75
C GLN A 70 -16.41 4.77 6.45
N ARG A 71 -15.79 5.95 6.56
CA ARG A 71 -16.46 7.15 7.10
C ARG A 71 -17.58 7.62 6.17
N ALA A 72 -17.31 7.72 4.87
CA ALA A 72 -18.31 8.16 3.89
C ALA A 72 -19.52 7.22 3.74
N THR A 73 -19.38 5.94 4.07
CA THR A 73 -20.48 4.96 4.02
C THR A 73 -21.26 4.83 5.34
N SER A 74 -20.82 5.52 6.39
CA SER A 74 -21.48 5.49 7.71
C SER A 74 -22.39 6.69 7.98
N ASP A 75 -22.46 7.63 7.02
CA ASP A 75 -23.40 8.77 6.97
C ASP A 75 -24.58 8.47 6.03
#